data_AF-A0ABD0PF02-F1
#
_entry.id   AF-A0ABD0PF02-F1
#
_cell.length_a   1.000
_cell.length_b   1.000
_cell.length_c   1.000
_cell.angle_alpha   90.00
_cell.angle_beta   90.00
_cell.angle_gamma   90.00
#
_symmetry.space_group_name_H-M   'P 1'
#
loop_
_entity.id
_entity.type
_entity.pdbx_description
1 polymer ?
#
loop_
_entity_poly.entity_id
_entity_poly.type
_entity_poly.pdbx_seq_one_letter_code
_entity_poly.pdbx_strand_id
1 'polypeptide(L)' 'SASVREERGDEVEVELTDSGKKLTLSREELQRMNPPRFSKVEDMADLTCLNEASVLHNLRERYYSGLIYVSVSL' A
#
# COMPACT_ATOMS: atom_id res chain seq x y z
N SER A 1 7.37 2.66 1.25
CA SER A 1 6.45 3.07 0.14
C SER A 1 7.25 3.50 -1.08
N ALA A 2 6.62 3.80 -2.22
CA ALA A 2 7.30 4.33 -3.41
C ALA A 2 6.50 5.47 -4.04
N SER A 3 7.18 6.41 -4.70
CA SER A 3 6.56 7.52 -5.45
C SER A 3 6.89 7.41 -6.93
N VAL A 4 5.88 7.55 -7.80
CA VAL A 4 6.08 7.60 -9.26
C VAL A 4 6.86 8.86 -9.64
N ARG A 5 7.87 8.69 -10.49
CA ARG A 5 8.72 9.77 -11.02
C ARG A 5 8.50 10.01 -12.51
N GLU A 6 8.44 8.94 -13.29
CA GLU A 6 8.25 9.01 -14.74
C GLU A 6 7.41 7.82 -15.23
N GLU A 7 6.50 8.05 -16.18
CA GLU A 7 5.75 6.97 -16.84
C GLU A 7 6.20 6.89 -18.31
N ARG A 8 6.68 5.72 -18.73
CA ARG A 8 7.16 5.42 -20.08
C ARG A 8 6.34 4.29 -20.69
N GLY A 9 5.13 4.64 -21.13
CA GLY A 9 4.21 3.68 -21.75
C GLY A 9 3.74 2.62 -20.75
N ASP A 10 4.34 1.44 -20.80
CA ASP A 10 4.01 0.28 -19.96
C ASP A 10 4.95 0.13 -18.74
N GLU A 11 6.06 0.85 -18.74
CA GLU A 11 7.00 0.91 -17.62
C GLU A 11 6.83 2.21 -16.84
N VAL A 12 7.04 2.13 -15.54
CA VAL A 12 6.96 3.25 -14.61
C VAL A 12 8.21 3.29 -13.76
N GLU A 13 8.91 4.42 -13.78
CA GLU A 13 10.02 4.70 -12.88
C GLU A 13 9.46 5.18 -11.54
N VAL A 14 9.78 4.44 -10.48
CA VAL A 14 9.40 4.74 -9.10
C VAL A 14 10.62 4.95 -8.24
N GLU A 15 10.51 5.81 -7.24
CA GLU A 15 11.53 6.01 -6.22
C GLU A 15 11.04 5.47 -4.89
N LEU A 16 11.83 4.58 -4.27
CA LEU A 16 11.54 4.05 -2.94
C LEU A 16 11.70 5.15 -1.89
N THR A 17 10.63 5.45 -1.15
CA THR A 17 10.62 6.49 -0.11
C THR A 17 11.66 6.21 0.99
N ASP A 18 11.94 4.94 1.28
CA ASP A 18 12.76 4.54 2.42
C ASP A 18 14.27 4.52 2.11
N SER A 19 14.64 4.43 0.83
CA SER A 19 16.05 4.29 0.41
C SER A 19 16.50 5.26 -0.67
N GLY A 20 15.59 6.01 -1.28
CA GLY A 20 15.85 6.90 -2.42
C GLY A 20 16.26 6.15 -3.70
N LYS A 21 16.23 4.82 -3.70
CA LYS A 21 16.55 4.01 -4.88
C LYS A 21 15.47 4.15 -5.93
N LYS A 22 15.89 4.35 -7.17
CA LYS A 22 15.02 4.38 -8.34
C LYS A 22 14.94 3.00 -8.97
N LEU A 23 13.73 2.58 -9.31
CA LEU A 23 13.42 1.30 -9.92
C LEU A 23 12.45 1.54 -11.07
N THR A 24 12.64 0.82 -12.17
CA THR A 24 11.69 0.77 -13.27
C THR A 24 10.92 -0.54 -13.14
N LEU A 25 9.59 -0.44 -13.05
CA LEU A 25 8.68 -1.58 -12.89
C LEU A 25 7.58 -1.50 -13.95
N SER A 26 6.91 -2.61 -14.23
CA SER A 26 5.72 -2.58 -15.08
C SER A 26 4.58 -1.85 -14.36
N ARG A 27 3.72 -1.19 -15.13
CA ARG A 27 2.50 -0.54 -14.62
C ARG A 27 1.58 -1.53 -13.90
N GLU A 28 1.58 -2.80 -14.30
CA GLU A 28 0.76 -3.85 -13.70
C GLU A 28 1.24 -4.23 -12.28
N GLU A 29 2.53 -4.01 -11.98
CA GLU A 29 3.12 -4.28 -10.67
C GLU A 29 2.81 -3.18 -9.64
N LEU A 30 2.28 -2.04 -10.09
CA LEU A 30 1.92 -0.93 -9.21
C LEU A 30 0.54 -1.13 -8.57
N GLN A 31 0.52 -1.14 -7.24
CA GLN A 31 -0.71 -1.17 -6.46
C GLN A 31 -1.04 0.21 -5.88
N ARG A 32 -2.30 0.64 -6.02
CA ARG A 32 -2.78 1.92 -5.48
C ARG A 32 -2.67 1.94 -3.95
N MET A 33 -2.09 3.00 -3.40
CA MET A 33 -1.99 3.16 -1.95
C MET A 33 -3.25 3.82 -1.38
N ASN A 34 -3.73 3.31 -0.25
CA ASN A 34 -4.80 3.97 0.49
C ASN A 34 -4.30 5.27 1.14
N PRO A 35 -5.14 6.32 1.22
CA PRO A 35 -4.80 7.54 1.96
C PRO A 35 -4.45 7.26 3.44
N PRO A 36 -3.58 8.06 4.08
CA PRO A 36 -3.14 7.84 5.47
C PRO A 36 -4.26 7.77 6.51
N ARG A 37 -5.43 8.37 6.23
CA ARG A 37 -6.61 8.29 7.10
C ARG A 37 -7.16 6.87 7.27
N PHE A 38 -6.75 5.93 6.41
CA PHE A 38 -7.14 4.52 6.45
C PHE A 38 -6.08 3.62 7.11
N SER A 39 -5.07 4.19 7.76
CA SER A 39 -4.13 3.41 8.57
C SER A 39 -4.82 2.89 9.83
N LYS A 40 -4.61 1.60 10.15
CA LYS A 40 -5.13 0.91 11.34
C LYS A 40 -6.65 0.78 11.39
N VAL A 41 -7.33 0.79 10.25
CA VAL A 41 -8.78 0.51 10.20
C VAL A 41 -9.10 -0.85 10.79
N GLU A 42 -10.20 -0.92 11.54
CA GLU A 42 -10.65 -2.14 12.21
C GLU A 42 -11.36 -3.10 11.25
N ASP A 43 -12.21 -2.55 10.37
CA ASP A 43 -12.76 -3.28 9.24
C ASP A 43 -11.93 -3.00 7.98
N MET A 44 -11.34 -4.04 7.40
CA MET A 44 -10.56 -3.88 6.16
C MET A 44 -11.44 -3.72 4.92
N ALA A 45 -12.75 -3.98 5.02
CA ALA A 45 -13.71 -3.66 3.97
C ALA A 45 -13.85 -2.15 3.74
N ASP A 46 -13.47 -1.31 4.72
CA ASP A 46 -13.50 0.15 4.63
C ASP A 46 -12.31 0.73 3.82
N LEU A 47 -11.33 -0.10 3.42
CA LEU A 47 -10.23 0.34 2.58
C LEU A 47 -10.74 0.75 1.19
N THR A 48 -10.41 1.96 0.75
CA THR A 48 -10.79 2.45 -0.60
C THR A 48 -10.18 1.63 -1.72
N CYS A 49 -8.97 1.10 -1.50
CA CYS A 49 -8.27 0.19 -2.41
C CYS A 49 -7.96 -1.11 -1.66
N LEU A 50 -8.76 -2.15 -1.90
CA LEU A 50 -8.51 -3.47 -1.34
C LEU A 50 -7.49 -4.22 -2.21
N ASN A 51 -6.21 -4.07 -1.89
CA ASN A 51 -5.11 -4.82 -2.49
C ASN A 51 -4.25 -5.49 -1.42
N GLU A 52 -3.47 -6.47 -1.84
CA GLU A 52 -2.61 -7.27 -0.97
C GLU A 52 -1.65 -6.38 -0.15
N ALA A 53 -1.01 -5.39 -0.78
CA ALA A 53 -0.10 -4.48 -0.06
C ALA A 53 -0.83 -3.65 1.02
N SER A 54 -2.05 -3.21 0.77
CA SER A 54 -2.85 -2.41 1.71
C SER A 54 -3.32 -3.22 2.91
N VAL A 55 -3.77 -4.46 2.67
CA VAL A 55 -4.15 -5.40 3.73
C VAL A 55 -2.94 -5.75 4.58
N LEU A 56 -1.81 -6.10 3.96
CA LEU A 56 -0.57 -6.40 4.65
C LEU A 56 -0.07 -5.20 5.48
N HIS A 57 -0.12 -3.99 4.93
CA HIS A 57 0.26 -2.77 5.63
C HIS A 57 -0.63 -2.53 6.86
N ASN A 58 -1.95 -2.66 6.72
CA ASN A 58 -2.89 -2.46 7.83
C ASN A 58 -2.67 -3.49 8.94
N LEU A 59 -2.52 -4.77 8.58
CA LEU A 59 -2.21 -5.85 9.51
C LEU A 59 -0.90 -5.60 10.27
N ARG A 60 0.16 -5.22 9.55
CA ARG A 60 1.46 -4.91 10.14
C ARG A 60 1.35 -3.77 11.17
N GLU A 61 0.73 -2.66 10.78
CA GLU A 61 0.56 -1.49 11.66
C GLU A 61 -0.27 -1.80 12.91
N ARG A 62 -1.35 -2.60 12.75
CA ARG A 62 -2.19 -3.04 13.87
C ARG A 62 -1.46 -3.99 14.80
N TYR A 63 -0.71 -4.95 14.26
CA TYR A 63 0.09 -5.89 15.04
C TYR A 63 1.12 -5.15 15.92
N TYR A 64 1.87 -4.20 15.36
CA TYR A 64 2.82 -3.40 16.14
C TYR A 64 2.15 -2.48 17.16
N SER A 65 0.86 -2.18 16.98
CA SER A 65 0.07 -1.38 17.92
C SER A 65 -0.71 -2.22 18.94
N GLY A 66 -0.57 -3.55 18.92
CA GLY A 66 -1.30 -4.47 19.81
C GLY A 66 -2.77 -4.69 19.43
N LEU A 67 -3.20 -4.26 18.24
CA LEU A 67 -4.58 -4.37 17.75
C LEU A 67 -4.78 -5.67 16.94
N ILE A 68 -4.71 -6.81 17.62
CA ILE A 68 -4.65 -8.14 16.97
C ILE A 68 -5.98 -8.64 16.37
N TYR A 69 -7.11 -8.07 16.78
CA TYR A 69 -8.42 -8.38 16.20
C TYR A 69 -8.68 -7.48 15.01
N VAL A 70 -9.06 -8.09 13.89
CA VAL A 70 -9.41 -7.41 12.65
C VAL A 70 -10.70 -8.02 12.13
N SER A 71 -11.63 -7.17 11.71
CA SER A 71 -12.86 -7.59 11.04
C SER A 71 -12.65 -7.46 9.54
N VAL A 72 -13.19 -8.44 8.82
CA VAL A 72 -13.30 -8.37 7.36
C VAL A 72 -14.75 -8.73 7.07
N SER A 73 -15.61 -7.72 6.98
CA SER A 73 -17.02 -7.92 6.69
C SER A 73 -17.21 -7.90 5.17
N LEU A 74 -17.34 -9.07 4.54
CA LEU A 74 -17.65 -9.22 3.11
C LEU A 74 -19.15 -9.22 2.86
#